data_AF-A0A0H3MJ41-F1
#
_entry.id   AF-A0A0H3MJ41-F1
#
_cell.length_a   1.000
_cell.length_b   1.000
_cell.length_c   1.000
_cell.angle_alpha   90.00
_cell.angle_beta   90.00
_cell.angle_gamma   90.00
#
_symmetry.space_group_name_H-M   'P 1'
#
loop_
_entity.id
_entity.type
_entity.pdbx_description
1 polymer ?
#
loop_
_entity_poly.entity_id
_entity_poly.type
_entity_poly.pdbx_seq_one_letter_code
_entity_poly.pdbx_strand_id
1 'polypeptide(L)'
;MRSAFDSGRLTFGIVYTYARPNWWANANTVRSMIDAAGGLHPRVALMLDVESGGNPPGDGSSWINRLYWNLADYAGSPVRIIGYANAYDFFNMWRVRPAGLRVIGAGYGSNPNLPGQVAHQYTDGSGYSPNLPQGAPPFGRCDMNSANGLTPQQFAAACGVTTTGGPLMALTDEEQTELLTKVREIWDQLRGPNGAGWPQLGQNEQGQDLTPVDAIAVIKNDVAAMLAE
;
A
#
# COMPACT_ATOMS: atom_id res chain seq x y z
N MET A 1 -13.32 -1.60 11.70
CA MET A 1 -12.31 -1.19 10.71
C MET A 1 -11.72 -2.40 9.98
N ARG A 2 -11.24 -3.43 10.70
CA ARG A 2 -10.68 -4.66 10.10
C ARG A 2 -11.53 -5.28 8.99
N SER A 3 -12.81 -5.58 9.26
CA SER A 3 -13.74 -6.10 8.24
C SER A 3 -13.89 -5.20 6.99
N ALA A 4 -13.70 -3.89 7.11
CA ALA A 4 -13.73 -2.97 5.97
C ALA A 4 -12.44 -3.03 5.14
N PHE A 5 -11.29 -3.34 5.76
CA PHE A 5 -10.08 -3.68 5.02
C PHE A 5 -10.19 -5.04 4.35
N ASP A 6 -10.67 -6.05 5.09
CA ASP A 6 -10.80 -7.43 4.59
C ASP A 6 -11.74 -7.49 3.37
N SER A 7 -12.87 -6.78 3.42
CA SER A 7 -13.82 -6.66 2.30
C SER A 7 -13.38 -5.71 1.18
N GLY A 8 -12.25 -5.02 1.33
CA GLY A 8 -11.76 -4.06 0.33
C GLY A 8 -12.48 -2.70 0.30
N ARG A 9 -13.45 -2.45 1.18
CA ARG A 9 -14.11 -1.15 1.33
C ARG A 9 -13.16 -0.03 1.74
N LEU A 10 -12.11 -0.36 2.48
CA LEU A 10 -11.00 0.54 2.79
C LEU A 10 -9.70 0.03 2.15
N THR A 11 -9.02 0.91 1.42
CA THR A 11 -7.73 0.60 0.79
C THR A 11 -6.58 0.63 1.79
N PHE A 12 -6.59 1.61 2.70
CA PHE A 12 -5.48 1.91 3.60
C PHE A 12 -5.99 2.61 4.86
N GLY A 13 -5.31 2.40 5.98
CA GLY A 13 -5.60 3.08 7.25
C GLY A 13 -4.36 3.61 7.92
N ILE A 14 -4.54 4.66 8.70
CA ILE A 14 -3.51 5.21 9.58
C ILE A 14 -4.07 5.17 11.00
N VAL A 15 -3.32 4.55 11.92
CA VAL A 15 -3.59 4.63 13.36
C VAL A 15 -2.50 5.51 13.95
N TYR A 16 -2.89 6.57 14.66
CA TYR A 16 -1.94 7.52 15.21
C TYR A 16 -1.78 7.38 16.72
N THR A 17 -0.67 7.89 17.23
CA THR A 17 -0.47 8.11 18.64
C THR A 17 0.13 9.49 18.88
N TYR A 18 -0.38 10.20 19.88
CA TYR A 18 0.23 11.43 20.35
C TYR A 18 1.57 11.10 21.01
N ALA A 19 2.67 11.56 20.42
CA ALA A 19 4.01 11.23 20.87
C ALA A 19 4.27 11.86 22.25
N ARG A 20 4.62 11.02 23.24
CA ARG A 20 4.92 11.44 24.62
C ARG A 20 6.36 11.13 25.04
N PRO A 21 6.97 11.94 25.94
CA PRO A 21 8.33 11.72 26.43
C PRO A 21 8.58 10.34 27.05
N ASN A 22 7.58 9.79 27.75
CA ASN A 22 7.60 8.39 28.18
C ASN A 22 7.28 7.46 26.99
N TRP A 23 8.20 7.43 26.03
CA TRP A 23 8.07 6.72 24.76
C TRP A 23 7.77 5.22 24.94
N TRP A 24 8.30 4.60 26.01
CA TRP A 24 8.09 3.17 26.29
C TRP A 24 6.64 2.89 26.67
N ALA A 25 6.09 3.65 27.62
CA ALA A 25 4.68 3.54 27.99
C ALA A 25 3.78 3.85 26.79
N ASN A 26 4.13 4.89 26.02
CA ASN A 26 3.39 5.27 24.83
C ASN A 26 3.34 4.13 23.79
N ALA A 27 4.48 3.51 23.49
CA ALA A 27 4.55 2.39 22.55
C ALA A 27 3.80 1.15 23.07
N ASN A 28 3.90 0.86 24.38
CA ASN A 28 3.17 -0.25 24.99
C ASN A 28 1.66 -0.07 24.91
N THR A 29 1.16 1.14 25.15
CA THR A 29 -0.27 1.45 24.99
C THR A 29 -0.70 1.17 23.55
N VAL A 30 0.01 1.70 22.56
CA VAL A 30 -0.31 1.48 21.12
C VAL A 30 -0.35 -0.01 20.78
N ARG A 31 0.73 -0.75 21.11
CA ARG A 31 0.81 -2.19 20.81
C ARG A 31 -0.29 -2.97 21.52
N SER A 32 -0.51 -2.73 22.81
CA SER A 32 -1.55 -3.43 23.58
C SER A 32 -2.96 -3.20 23.03
N MET A 33 -3.29 -1.99 22.59
CA MET A 33 -4.60 -1.66 22.04
C MET A 33 -4.81 -2.31 20.68
N ILE A 34 -3.76 -2.34 19.84
CA ILE A 34 -3.80 -2.98 18.52
C ILE A 34 -3.87 -4.51 18.68
N ASP A 35 -3.06 -5.10 19.55
CA ASP A 35 -3.03 -6.53 19.80
C ASP A 35 -4.36 -7.02 20.38
N ALA A 36 -4.95 -6.27 21.33
CA ALA A 36 -6.29 -6.55 21.85
C ALA A 36 -7.39 -6.49 20.77
N ALA A 37 -7.14 -5.77 19.66
CA ALA A 37 -8.02 -5.69 18.50
C ALA A 37 -7.68 -6.71 17.39
N GLY A 38 -6.86 -7.73 17.69
CA GLY A 38 -6.47 -8.78 16.75
C GLY A 38 -5.21 -8.47 15.94
N GLY A 39 -4.33 -7.61 16.45
CA GLY A 39 -3.03 -7.28 15.87
C GLY A 39 -3.08 -6.26 14.73
N LEU A 40 -1.88 -5.80 14.31
CA LEU A 40 -1.75 -4.77 13.28
C LEU A 40 -2.16 -5.33 11.91
N HIS A 41 -3.21 -4.75 11.33
CA HIS A 41 -3.68 -5.15 10.01
C HIS A 41 -2.62 -4.81 8.92
N PRO A 42 -2.37 -5.68 7.91
CA PRO A 42 -1.36 -5.43 6.87
C PRO A 42 -1.55 -4.13 6.09
N ARG A 43 -2.80 -3.65 5.98
CA ARG A 43 -3.17 -2.38 5.31
C ARG A 43 -3.12 -1.14 6.18
N VAL A 44 -2.54 -1.21 7.38
CA VAL A 44 -2.47 -0.08 8.32
C VAL A 44 -1.03 0.40 8.50
N ALA A 45 -0.79 1.70 8.44
CA ALA A 45 0.44 2.32 8.91
C ALA A 45 0.23 2.97 10.29
N LEU A 46 1.31 3.18 11.03
CA LEU A 46 1.29 3.91 12.30
C LEU A 46 1.79 5.33 12.09
N MET A 47 1.20 6.29 12.81
CA MET A 47 1.60 7.70 12.74
C MET A 47 1.97 8.24 14.11
N LEU A 48 3.10 8.95 14.18
CA LEU A 48 3.55 9.68 15.35
C LEU A 48 3.06 11.11 15.21
N ASP A 49 2.06 11.46 16.00
CA ASP A 49 1.54 12.81 16.12
C ASP A 49 2.47 13.60 17.05
N VAL A 50 3.34 14.41 16.45
CA VAL A 50 4.37 15.19 17.14
C VAL A 50 3.93 16.63 17.21
N GLU A 51 3.54 17.00 18.43
CA GLU A 51 3.05 18.33 18.75
C GLU A 51 3.56 18.77 20.12
N SER A 52 3.87 20.07 20.25
CA SER A 52 4.32 20.66 21.52
C SER A 52 3.20 20.77 22.56
N GLY A 53 1.94 20.65 22.15
CA GLY A 53 0.76 20.66 23.02
C GLY A 53 0.84 19.61 24.15
N GLY A 54 0.98 20.09 25.39
CA GLY A 54 1.08 19.20 26.55
C GLY A 54 2.37 18.37 26.63
N ASN A 55 3.36 18.66 25.78
CA ASN A 55 4.71 18.11 25.88
C ASN A 55 5.68 19.15 26.46
N PRO A 56 6.80 18.73 27.07
CA PRO A 56 7.84 19.65 27.51
C PRO A 56 8.40 20.47 26.34
N PRO A 57 8.80 21.74 26.56
CA PRO A 57 9.42 22.53 25.52
C PRO A 57 10.80 21.98 25.15
N GLY A 58 11.25 22.30 23.92
CA GLY A 58 12.59 21.99 23.46
C GLY A 58 12.65 20.80 22.51
N ASP A 59 13.87 20.29 22.29
CA ASP A 59 14.14 19.22 21.34
C ASP A 59 13.78 17.85 21.94
N GLY A 60 12.74 17.22 21.38
CA GLY A 60 12.26 15.90 21.73
C GLY A 60 12.79 14.76 20.86
N SER A 61 13.70 15.03 19.92
CA SER A 61 14.15 14.05 18.91
C SER A 61 14.56 12.70 19.50
N SER A 62 15.23 12.70 20.66
CA SER A 62 15.70 11.47 21.30
C SER A 62 14.55 10.51 21.66
N TRP A 63 13.50 10.99 22.33
CA TRP A 63 12.39 10.13 22.75
C TRP A 63 11.40 9.87 21.61
N ILE A 64 11.22 10.81 20.69
CA ILE A 64 10.40 10.60 19.48
C ILE A 64 11.03 9.51 18.61
N ASN A 65 12.35 9.53 18.41
CA ASN A 65 13.05 8.51 17.61
C ASN A 65 13.04 7.14 18.28
N ARG A 66 13.05 7.06 19.62
CA ARG A 66 12.88 5.78 20.32
C ARG A 66 11.47 5.21 20.13
N LEU A 67 10.43 6.06 20.18
CA LEU A 67 9.07 5.65 19.84
C LEU A 67 8.98 5.17 18.39
N TYR A 68 9.56 5.93 17.46
CA TYR A 68 9.61 5.61 16.03
C TYR A 68 10.18 4.21 15.79
N TRP A 69 11.38 3.92 16.30
CA TRP A 69 12.04 2.64 16.04
C TRP A 69 11.32 1.48 16.73
N ASN A 70 10.78 1.69 17.94
CA ASN A 70 10.00 0.64 18.60
C ASN A 70 8.73 0.27 17.82
N LEU A 71 8.01 1.26 17.30
CA LEU A 71 6.82 1.02 16.49
C LEU A 71 7.17 0.52 15.08
N ALA A 72 8.31 0.92 14.51
CA ALA A 72 8.82 0.39 13.24
C ALA A 72 9.08 -1.11 13.33
N ASP A 73 9.74 -1.55 14.41
CA ASP A 73 9.99 -2.98 14.69
C ASP A 73 8.66 -3.74 14.82
N TYR A 74 7.71 -3.20 15.58
CA TYR A 74 6.38 -3.79 15.73
C TYR A 74 5.59 -3.84 14.40
N ALA A 75 5.69 -2.80 13.57
CA ALA A 75 5.07 -2.75 12.25
C ALA A 75 5.81 -3.60 11.20
N GLY A 76 7.00 -4.13 11.53
CA GLY A 76 7.86 -4.89 10.64
C GLY A 76 8.58 -4.07 9.57
N SER A 77 8.42 -2.74 9.56
CA SER A 77 9.10 -1.86 8.61
C SER A 77 9.07 -0.38 9.05
N PRO A 78 10.19 0.35 8.98
CA PRO A 78 10.23 1.79 9.22
C PRO A 78 9.42 2.60 8.19
N VAL A 79 9.17 2.05 7.00
CA VAL A 79 8.37 2.69 5.96
C VAL A 79 6.88 2.79 6.35
N ARG A 80 6.43 1.90 7.25
CA ARG A 80 5.06 1.91 7.79
C ARG A 80 4.87 2.88 8.95
N ILE A 81 5.87 3.71 9.24
CA ILE A 81 5.82 4.74 10.27
C ILE A 81 5.83 6.13 9.63
N ILE A 82 4.78 6.89 9.90
CA ILE A 82 4.53 8.24 9.38
C ILE A 82 4.77 9.24 10.52
N GLY A 83 5.44 10.34 10.25
CA GLY A 83 5.47 11.50 11.14
C GLY A 83 4.29 12.42 10.87
N TYR A 84 3.79 13.10 11.88
CA TYR A 84 2.86 14.21 11.75
C TYR A 84 3.35 15.38 12.58
N ALA A 85 3.33 16.59 12.01
CA ALA A 85 3.69 17.81 12.71
C ALA A 85 3.23 19.04 11.91
N ASN A 86 3.00 20.15 12.60
CA ASN A 86 3.06 21.47 11.97
C ASN A 86 4.54 21.88 11.74
N ALA A 87 4.77 22.97 11.00
CA ALA A 87 6.14 23.44 10.70
C ALA A 87 6.95 23.78 11.95
N TYR A 88 6.33 24.38 12.97
CA TYR A 88 7.03 24.74 14.20
C TYR A 88 7.54 23.49 14.94
N ASP A 89 6.67 22.52 15.19
CA ASP A 89 7.02 21.29 15.91
C ASP A 89 8.03 20.44 15.10
N PHE A 90 7.87 20.41 13.78
CA PHE A 90 8.81 19.73 12.89
C PHE A 90 10.24 20.28 13.03
N PHE A 91 10.41 21.61 13.05
CA PHE A 91 11.75 22.23 13.11
C PHE A 91 12.29 22.43 14.53
N ASN A 92 11.43 22.54 15.55
CA ASN A 92 11.85 22.87 16.91
C ASN A 92 11.82 21.70 17.88
N MET A 93 10.81 20.83 17.76
CA MET A 93 10.59 19.71 18.67
C MET A 93 11.14 18.40 18.12
N TRP A 94 11.12 18.17 16.81
CA TRP A 94 11.67 16.95 16.20
C TRP A 94 12.82 17.25 15.25
N ARG A 95 13.87 17.91 15.75
CA ARG A 95 15.00 18.45 14.97
C ARG A 95 15.78 17.38 14.20
N VAL A 96 16.02 16.23 14.83
CA VAL A 96 16.77 15.10 14.29
C VAL A 96 15.79 13.96 14.01
N ARG A 97 15.65 13.58 12.74
CA ARG A 97 14.65 12.63 12.26
C ARG A 97 15.30 11.44 11.56
N PRO A 98 14.64 10.27 11.52
CA PRO A 98 15.07 9.16 10.69
C PRO A 98 15.14 9.56 9.21
N ALA A 99 16.14 9.04 8.49
CA ALA A 99 16.25 9.27 7.06
C ALA A 99 15.04 8.65 6.31
N GLY A 100 14.52 9.35 5.31
CA GLY A 100 13.37 8.88 4.52
C GLY A 100 12.03 8.88 5.27
N LEU A 101 11.95 9.57 6.42
CA LEU A 101 10.69 9.79 7.14
C LEU A 101 9.65 10.42 6.23
N ARG A 102 8.46 9.81 6.18
CA ARG A 102 7.29 10.36 5.50
C ARG A 102 6.48 11.16 6.50
N VAL A 103 5.95 12.29 6.05
CA VAL A 103 5.29 13.24 6.95
C VAL A 103 3.90 13.60 6.43
N ILE A 104 2.92 13.65 7.33
CA ILE A 104 1.70 14.41 7.13
C ILE A 104 1.94 15.79 7.74
N GLY A 105 2.06 16.80 6.88
CA GLY A 105 2.27 18.17 7.34
C GLY A 105 0.95 18.79 7.76
N ALA A 106 0.91 19.42 8.93
CA ALA A 106 -0.27 20.16 9.39
C ALA A 106 -0.12 21.66 9.10
N GLY A 107 -1.12 22.25 8.46
CA GLY A 107 -1.16 23.68 8.18
C GLY A 107 -2.51 24.13 7.66
N TYR A 108 -3.25 24.89 8.46
CA TYR A 108 -4.57 25.36 8.04
C TYR A 108 -4.43 26.58 7.14
N GLY A 109 -5.06 26.51 5.97
CA GLY A 109 -5.09 27.59 4.98
C GLY A 109 -3.85 27.69 4.09
N SER A 110 -2.76 27.00 4.45
CA SER A 110 -1.56 26.91 3.63
C SER A 110 -0.84 25.57 3.83
N ASN A 111 -0.36 25.00 2.74
CA ASN A 111 0.43 23.77 2.77
C ASN A 111 1.85 24.06 3.31
N PRO A 112 2.28 23.41 4.41
CA PRO A 112 3.57 23.70 5.03
C PRO A 112 4.77 23.16 4.23
N ASN A 113 4.56 22.29 3.24
CA ASN A 113 5.59 21.72 2.35
C ASN A 113 6.83 21.19 3.12
N LEU A 114 6.58 20.40 4.16
CA LEU A 114 7.64 19.85 5.01
C LEU A 114 8.52 18.85 4.24
N PRO A 115 9.82 18.72 4.60
CA PRO A 115 10.67 17.66 4.08
C PRO A 115 10.05 16.27 4.30
N GLY A 116 9.92 15.49 3.22
CA GLY A 116 9.31 14.15 3.25
C GLY A 116 7.78 14.15 3.29
N GLN A 117 7.12 15.29 3.09
CA GLN A 117 5.67 15.38 3.15
C GLN A 117 4.99 14.59 2.03
N VAL A 118 4.07 13.71 2.40
CA VAL A 118 3.26 12.86 1.50
C VAL A 118 1.77 13.17 1.55
N ALA A 119 1.33 13.93 2.56
CA ALA A 119 -0.04 14.41 2.71
C ALA A 119 -0.08 15.66 3.60
N HIS A 120 -1.21 16.35 3.59
CA HIS A 120 -1.42 17.64 4.25
C HIS A 120 -2.74 17.64 5.03
N GLN A 121 -2.69 17.89 6.33
CA GLN A 121 -3.88 18.24 7.11
C GLN A 121 -4.18 19.73 6.90
N TYR A 122 -5.27 20.04 6.19
CA TYR A 122 -5.55 21.39 5.70
C TYR A 122 -6.65 22.13 6.47
N THR A 123 -7.40 21.44 7.33
CA THR A 123 -8.47 22.01 8.15
C THR A 123 -8.81 21.07 9.31
N ASP A 124 -9.34 21.63 10.39
CA ASP A 124 -10.03 20.96 11.50
C ASP A 124 -11.56 20.87 11.29
N GLY A 125 -12.03 21.30 10.12
CA GLY A 125 -13.44 21.43 9.77
C GLY A 125 -14.07 22.77 10.12
N SER A 126 -13.28 23.73 10.63
CA SER A 126 -13.74 25.10 10.90
C SER A 126 -13.52 26.08 9.74
N GLY A 127 -12.87 25.67 8.64
CA GLY A 127 -12.71 26.49 7.44
C GLY A 127 -11.45 26.22 6.61
N TYR A 128 -10.81 27.25 6.07
CA TYR A 128 -9.45 27.19 5.48
C TYR A 128 -9.27 26.54 4.09
N SER A 129 -10.30 25.95 3.49
CA SER A 129 -10.26 25.60 2.07
C SER A 129 -11.66 25.71 1.45
N PRO A 130 -11.88 26.63 0.48
CA PRO A 130 -13.19 26.80 -0.13
C PRO A 130 -13.58 25.64 -1.05
N ASN A 131 -12.59 24.88 -1.55
CA ASN A 131 -12.79 23.87 -2.59
C ASN A 131 -12.59 22.42 -2.09
N LEU A 132 -12.25 22.24 -0.81
CA LEU A 132 -12.05 20.92 -0.23
C LEU A 132 -13.06 20.68 0.91
N PRO A 133 -13.42 19.41 1.17
CA PRO A 133 -14.30 19.05 2.27
C PRO A 133 -13.90 19.64 3.63
N GLN A 134 -14.88 19.94 4.48
CA GLN A 134 -14.70 20.49 5.83
C GLN A 134 -15.16 19.51 6.93
N GLY A 135 -15.24 18.24 6.56
CA GLY A 135 -15.78 17.17 7.38
C GLY A 135 -16.22 16.00 6.54
N ALA A 136 -16.77 14.97 7.18
CA ALA A 136 -17.20 13.74 6.55
C ALA A 136 -18.65 13.43 6.95
N PRO A 137 -19.65 13.71 6.10
CA PRO A 137 -21.02 13.29 6.38
C PRO A 137 -21.14 11.75 6.54
N PRO A 138 -21.97 11.25 7.48
CA PRO A 138 -22.84 12.00 8.40
C PRO A 138 -22.15 12.45 9.71
N PHE A 139 -20.85 12.26 9.87
CA PHE A 139 -20.10 12.44 11.12
C PHE A 139 -19.80 13.91 11.48
N GLY A 140 -20.07 14.86 10.59
CA GLY A 140 -19.92 16.29 10.84
C GLY A 140 -18.52 16.81 10.56
N ARG A 141 -18.15 17.90 11.24
CA ARG A 141 -16.84 18.57 11.11
C ARG A 141 -15.75 17.71 11.76
N CYS A 142 -14.63 17.57 11.07
CA CYS A 142 -13.45 16.88 11.56
C CYS A 142 -12.22 17.33 10.77
N ASP A 143 -11.04 16.96 11.27
CA ASP A 143 -9.79 17.12 10.54
C ASP A 143 -9.88 16.50 9.15
N MET A 144 -9.54 17.28 8.13
CA MET A 144 -9.49 16.80 6.75
C MET A 144 -8.07 16.87 6.20
N ASN A 145 -7.72 15.82 5.47
CA ASN A 145 -6.39 15.60 4.93
C ASN A 145 -6.46 15.44 3.41
N SER A 146 -5.43 15.90 2.72
CA SER A 146 -5.23 15.73 1.28
C SER A 146 -3.93 14.98 1.03
N ALA A 147 -3.97 13.91 0.24
CA ALA A 147 -2.79 13.20 -0.24
C ALA A 147 -2.15 13.88 -1.46
N ASN A 148 -2.54 15.13 -1.76
CA ASN A 148 -1.91 16.03 -2.73
C ASN A 148 -1.60 15.37 -4.08
N GLY A 149 -2.62 14.74 -4.69
CA GLY A 149 -2.53 14.14 -6.02
C GLY A 149 -2.25 12.64 -6.03
N LEU A 150 -2.02 12.00 -4.89
CA LEU A 150 -1.90 10.53 -4.81
C LEU A 150 -3.28 9.86 -4.77
N THR A 151 -3.44 8.78 -5.53
CA THR A 151 -4.56 7.86 -5.35
C THR A 151 -4.45 7.12 -4.00
N PRO A 152 -5.54 6.53 -3.47
CA PRO A 152 -5.47 5.74 -2.25
C PRO A 152 -4.40 4.64 -2.27
N GLN A 153 -4.22 3.96 -3.41
CA GLN A 153 -3.21 2.91 -3.60
C GLN A 153 -1.79 3.47 -3.64
N GLN A 154 -1.59 4.61 -4.32
CA GLN A 154 -0.28 5.27 -4.36
C GLN A 154 0.12 5.78 -2.97
N PHE A 155 -0.84 6.32 -2.21
CA PHE A 155 -0.58 6.77 -0.84
C PHE A 155 -0.27 5.60 0.10
N ALA A 156 -1.00 4.48 -0.02
CA ALA A 156 -0.69 3.26 0.72
C ALA A 156 0.72 2.74 0.40
N ALA A 157 1.07 2.66 -0.88
CA ALA A 157 2.38 2.22 -1.35
C ALA A 157 3.50 3.16 -0.86
N ALA A 158 3.25 4.48 -0.88
CA ALA A 158 4.16 5.44 -0.29
C ALA A 158 4.40 5.11 1.18
N CYS A 159 3.37 4.72 1.95
CA CYS A 159 3.47 4.35 3.37
C CYS A 159 3.90 2.87 3.60
N GLY A 160 4.50 2.21 2.60
CA GLY A 160 5.02 0.84 2.74
C GLY A 160 3.93 -0.21 2.86
N VAL A 161 2.68 0.17 2.66
CA VAL A 161 1.57 -0.74 2.46
C VAL A 161 1.45 -0.91 0.96
N THR A 162 2.25 -1.83 0.42
CA THR A 162 1.95 -2.33 -0.91
C THR A 162 0.63 -3.05 -0.80
N THR A 163 -0.39 -2.57 -1.52
CA THR A 163 -1.54 -3.40 -1.83
C THR A 163 -1.03 -4.47 -2.79
N THR A 164 -0.27 -5.45 -2.28
CA THR A 164 0.05 -6.71 -2.96
C THR A 164 -1.22 -7.57 -3.07
N GLY A 165 -2.40 -6.94 -3.11
CA GLY A 165 -3.66 -7.52 -3.50
C GLY A 165 -3.88 -7.22 -4.98
N GLY A 166 -3.09 -7.87 -5.85
CA GLY A 166 -3.55 -8.07 -7.21
C GLY A 166 -4.82 -8.94 -7.19
N PRO A 167 -5.57 -9.04 -8.30
CA PRO A 167 -6.80 -9.86 -8.37
C PRO A 167 -6.61 -11.30 -7.85
N LEU A 168 -5.39 -11.81 -7.90
CA LEU A 168 -5.03 -13.16 -7.44
C LEU A 168 -5.06 -13.37 -5.93
N MET A 169 -5.00 -12.32 -5.10
CA MET A 169 -5.09 -12.45 -3.64
C MET A 169 -6.53 -12.26 -3.11
N ALA A 170 -7.49 -11.99 -4.00
CA ALA A 170 -8.91 -12.13 -3.67
C ALA A 170 -9.36 -13.59 -3.69
N LEU A 171 -8.51 -14.48 -4.24
CA LEU A 171 -8.73 -15.90 -4.33
C LEU A 171 -8.26 -16.59 -3.04
N THR A 172 -9.01 -17.58 -2.55
CA THR A 172 -8.52 -18.50 -1.51
C THR A 172 -7.31 -19.30 -2.00
N ASP A 173 -6.58 -19.95 -1.09
CA ASP A 173 -5.43 -20.79 -1.47
C ASP A 173 -5.85 -21.90 -2.46
N GLU A 174 -7.06 -22.43 -2.32
CA GLU A 174 -7.65 -23.40 -3.25
C GLU A 174 -7.92 -22.75 -4.62
N GLU A 175 -8.52 -21.57 -4.67
CA GLU A 175 -8.82 -20.85 -5.92
C GLU A 175 -7.55 -20.41 -6.64
N GLN A 176 -6.48 -20.04 -5.92
CA GLN A 176 -5.16 -19.75 -6.49
C GLN A 176 -4.52 -21.01 -7.10
N THR A 177 -4.62 -22.14 -6.40
CA THR A 177 -4.12 -23.44 -6.89
C THR A 177 -4.88 -23.88 -8.14
N GLU A 178 -6.21 -23.71 -8.15
CA GLU A 178 -7.05 -24.01 -9.30
C GLU A 178 -6.67 -23.13 -10.50
N LEU A 179 -6.50 -21.83 -10.31
CA LEU A 179 -6.09 -20.92 -11.37
C LEU A 179 -4.72 -21.30 -11.95
N LEU A 180 -3.72 -21.56 -11.10
CA LEU A 180 -2.39 -21.97 -11.56
C LEU A 180 -2.45 -23.28 -12.36
N THR A 181 -3.27 -24.23 -11.91
CA THR A 181 -3.47 -25.51 -12.59
C THR A 181 -4.08 -25.30 -13.97
N LYS A 182 -5.18 -24.54 -14.07
CA LYS A 182 -5.84 -24.24 -15.36
C LYS A 182 -4.93 -23.47 -16.32
N VAL A 183 -4.14 -22.53 -15.82
CA VAL A 183 -3.18 -21.79 -16.65
C VAL A 183 -2.09 -22.71 -17.19
N ARG A 184 -1.61 -23.68 -16.40
CA ARG A 184 -0.66 -24.70 -16.86
C ARG A 184 -1.28 -25.65 -17.88
N GLU A 185 -2.51 -26.09 -17.67
CA GLU A 185 -3.23 -26.92 -18.65
C GLU A 185 -3.42 -26.20 -19.99
N ILE A 186 -3.80 -24.92 -19.97
CA ILE A 186 -3.91 -24.10 -21.18
C ILE A 186 -2.55 -23.97 -21.86
N TRP A 187 -1.48 -23.73 -21.10
CA TRP A 187 -0.13 -23.68 -21.63
C TRP A 187 0.26 -24.99 -22.33
N ASP A 188 0.05 -26.13 -21.67
CA ASP A 188 0.37 -27.44 -22.24
C ASP A 188 -0.48 -27.74 -23.48
N GLN A 189 -1.76 -27.37 -23.50
CA GLN A 189 -2.59 -27.50 -24.70
C GLN A 189 -2.04 -26.67 -25.87
N LEU A 190 -1.67 -25.42 -25.61
CA LEU A 190 -1.21 -24.49 -26.65
C LEU A 190 0.24 -24.70 -27.09
N ARG A 191 1.09 -25.25 -26.23
CA ARG A 191 2.54 -25.34 -26.45
C ARG A 191 3.08 -26.76 -26.45
N GLY A 192 2.26 -27.75 -26.12
CA GLY A 192 2.68 -29.12 -25.87
C GLY A 192 3.37 -29.28 -24.51
N PRO A 193 3.56 -30.53 -24.04
CA PRO A 193 4.25 -30.81 -22.78
C PRO A 193 5.61 -30.11 -22.71
N ASN A 194 5.85 -29.34 -21.64
CA ASN A 194 7.07 -28.54 -21.45
C ASN A 194 7.36 -27.52 -22.58
N GLY A 195 6.36 -27.19 -23.40
CA GLY A 195 6.53 -26.31 -24.55
C GLY A 195 7.24 -26.93 -25.75
N ALA A 196 7.28 -28.26 -25.82
CA ALA A 196 7.99 -29.01 -26.88
C ALA A 196 7.16 -29.27 -28.14
N GLY A 197 5.90 -28.81 -28.20
CA GLY A 197 4.95 -29.17 -29.25
C GLY A 197 4.26 -30.51 -28.99
N TRP A 198 3.39 -30.90 -29.92
CA TRP A 198 2.59 -32.13 -29.84
C TRP A 198 3.00 -33.10 -30.95
N PRO A 199 3.52 -34.30 -30.63
CA PRO A 199 3.94 -35.27 -31.64
C PRO A 199 2.85 -35.62 -32.66
N GLN A 200 1.59 -35.65 -32.20
CA GLN A 200 0.44 -35.97 -33.06
C GLN A 200 0.10 -34.87 -34.08
N LEU A 201 0.68 -33.67 -33.95
CA LEU A 201 0.51 -32.59 -34.92
C LEU A 201 1.58 -32.63 -36.02
N GLY A 202 2.51 -33.58 -35.97
CA GLY A 202 3.63 -33.68 -36.89
C GLY A 202 4.82 -32.83 -36.45
N GLN A 203 5.83 -32.74 -37.33
CA GLN A 203 7.09 -32.06 -37.06
C GLN A 203 7.40 -31.04 -38.14
N ASN A 204 8.10 -29.97 -37.76
CA ASN A 204 8.68 -29.02 -38.72
C ASN A 204 9.93 -29.59 -39.40
N GLU A 205 10.51 -28.84 -40.35
CA GLU A 205 11.74 -29.24 -41.07
C GLU A 205 12.95 -29.46 -40.16
N GLN A 206 12.91 -28.97 -38.92
CA GLN A 206 13.96 -29.12 -37.91
C GLN A 206 13.72 -30.32 -36.99
N GLY A 207 12.67 -31.12 -37.23
CA GLY A 207 12.31 -32.29 -36.44
C GLY A 207 11.66 -31.96 -35.09
N GLN A 208 11.17 -30.74 -34.91
CA GLN A 208 10.47 -30.33 -33.68
C GLN A 208 8.97 -30.53 -33.85
N ASP A 209 8.31 -31.01 -32.80
CA ASP A 209 6.86 -31.21 -32.82
C ASP A 209 6.11 -29.88 -32.97
N LEU A 210 5.02 -29.89 -33.73
CA LEU A 210 4.23 -28.68 -34.00
C LEU A 210 3.34 -28.30 -32.80
N THR A 211 3.13 -27.00 -32.59
CA THR A 211 2.04 -26.50 -31.74
C THR A 211 0.72 -26.45 -32.53
N PRO A 212 -0.44 -26.29 -31.88
CA PRO A 212 -1.71 -26.10 -32.60
C PRO A 212 -1.68 -24.91 -33.57
N VAL A 213 -0.96 -23.84 -33.24
CA VAL A 213 -0.81 -22.67 -34.13
C VAL A 213 -0.01 -23.05 -35.37
N ASP A 214 1.09 -23.78 -35.21
CA ASP A 214 1.92 -24.22 -36.34
C ASP A 214 1.13 -25.18 -37.24
N ALA A 215 0.41 -26.14 -36.65
CA ALA A 215 -0.43 -27.08 -37.38
C ALA A 215 -1.54 -26.37 -38.18
N ILE A 216 -2.21 -25.38 -37.59
CA ILE A 216 -3.21 -24.56 -38.30
C ILE A 216 -2.57 -23.79 -39.47
N ALA A 217 -1.34 -23.29 -39.31
CA ALA A 217 -0.62 -22.61 -40.38
C ALA A 217 -0.30 -23.56 -41.55
N VAL A 218 0.10 -24.81 -41.26
CA VAL A 218 0.30 -25.86 -42.27
C VAL A 218 -1.00 -26.15 -43.00
N ILE A 219 -2.09 -26.43 -42.28
CA ILE A 219 -3.41 -26.71 -42.87
C ILE A 219 -3.87 -25.55 -43.77
N LYS A 220 -3.66 -24.30 -43.35
CA LYS A 220 -4.00 -23.13 -44.15
C LYS A 220 -3.26 -23.13 -45.49
N ASN A 221 -1.97 -23.45 -45.49
CA ASN A 221 -1.16 -23.51 -46.70
C ASN A 221 -1.62 -24.66 -47.62
N ASP A 222 -1.90 -25.83 -47.05
CA ASP A 222 -2.39 -26.99 -47.81
C ASP A 222 -3.73 -26.68 -48.49
N VAL A 223 -4.68 -26.07 -47.76
CA VAL A 223 -5.97 -25.65 -48.32
C VAL A 223 -5.80 -24.60 -49.40
N ALA A 224 -4.89 -23.64 -49.23
CA ALA A 224 -4.61 -22.63 -50.25
C ALA A 224 -4.02 -23.24 -51.53
N ALA A 225 -3.17 -24.26 -51.40
CA ALA A 225 -2.62 -24.99 -52.54
C ALA A 225 -3.70 -25.79 -53.28
N MET A 226 -4.59 -26.48 -52.55
CA MET A 226 -5.70 -27.24 -53.15
C MET A 226 -6.68 -26.37 -53.94
N LEU A 227 -6.84 -25.09 -53.57
CA LEU A 227 -7.71 -24.15 -54.28
C LEU A 227 -7.05 -23.49 -55.50
N ALA A 228 -5.73 -23.64 -55.64
CA ALA A 228 -4.97 -23.08 -56.76
C ALA A 228 -4.81 -24.05 -57.94
N GLU A 229 -5.24 -25.31 -57.77
CA GLU A 229 -5.35 -26.37 -58.80
C GLU A 229 -6.76 -26.40 -59.41
#